data_AF-A0A963LW81-F1
#
_entry.id   AF-A0A963LW81-F1
#
_cell.length_a   1.000
_cell.length_b   1.000
_cell.length_c   1.000
_cell.angle_alpha   90.00
_cell.angle_beta   90.00
_cell.angle_gamma   90.00
#
_symmetry.space_group_name_H-M   'P 1'
#
loop_
_entity.id
_entity.type
_entity.pdbx_description
1 polymer ?
#
loop_
_entity_poly.entity_id
_entity_poly.type
_entity_poly.pdbx_seq_one_letter_code
_entity_poly.pdbx_strand_id
1 'polypeptide(L)'
;MDPASNPATSPGPDAASDPQALARQVGAAMFAADAASREFMQMELLDCAPGRATMRMTVRAELLNGHRICHGGFIFTLADSTFAFACNSYNKTAVAAGCSIEFLRPAQLGDTLTCVGQEQTLQGRHGIYDMRVTNQHGEVVAMFRGKSAQIAGSVLPAA
;
A
#
# COMPACT_ATOMS: atom_id res chain seq x y z
N MET A 1 -12.79 -60.31 -10.08
CA MET A 1 -13.60 -59.19 -10.62
C MET A 1 -14.64 -58.96 -9.54
N ASP A 2 -14.48 -58.02 -8.62
CA ASP A 2 -14.10 -56.62 -8.79
C ASP A 2 -13.12 -56.12 -7.71
N PRO A 3 -12.10 -55.32 -8.07
CA PRO A 3 -11.40 -54.45 -7.15
C PRO A 3 -11.56 -52.99 -7.58
N ALA A 4 -12.10 -52.14 -6.71
CA ALA A 4 -11.70 -50.73 -6.60
C ALA A 4 -12.51 -50.06 -5.50
N SER A 5 -12.00 -50.20 -4.28
CA SER A 5 -12.12 -49.19 -3.24
C SER A 5 -11.77 -47.82 -3.81
N ASN A 6 -12.73 -46.91 -3.84
CA ASN A 6 -12.50 -45.51 -4.17
C ASN A 6 -11.59 -44.90 -3.07
N PRO A 7 -10.38 -44.41 -3.38
CA PRO A 7 -9.58 -43.74 -2.38
C PRO A 7 -10.21 -42.38 -2.09
N ALA A 8 -10.42 -42.11 -0.81
CA ALA A 8 -10.75 -40.78 -0.31
C ALA A 8 -9.77 -39.77 -0.94
N THR A 9 -10.33 -38.76 -1.60
CA THR A 9 -9.59 -37.58 -2.05
C THR A 9 -8.97 -36.94 -0.82
N SER A 10 -7.68 -37.18 -0.60
CA SER A 10 -6.89 -36.48 0.39
C SER A 10 -7.02 -34.97 0.13
N PRO A 11 -7.34 -34.14 1.14
CA PRO A 11 -7.28 -32.70 0.95
C PRO A 11 -5.85 -32.33 0.57
N GLY A 12 -5.71 -31.56 -0.51
CA GLY A 12 -4.42 -31.04 -0.99
C GLY A 12 -3.71 -30.21 0.08
N PRO A 13 -2.40 -29.96 -0.09
CA PRO A 13 -1.57 -29.37 0.95
C PRO A 13 -2.09 -27.97 1.30
N ASP A 14 -2.47 -27.82 2.56
CA ASP A 14 -2.65 -26.61 3.37
C ASP A 14 -3.25 -25.36 2.70
N ALA A 15 -4.50 -25.06 3.08
CA ALA A 15 -5.09 -23.72 3.04
C ALA A 15 -4.38 -22.70 3.96
N ALA A 16 -3.15 -23.00 4.41
CA ALA A 16 -2.28 -22.11 5.16
C ALA A 16 -1.31 -21.41 4.19
N SER A 17 -1.57 -20.11 4.00
CA SER A 17 -0.76 -19.09 3.31
C SER A 17 -0.98 -18.91 1.81
N ASP A 18 -2.15 -18.40 1.42
CA ASP A 18 -2.24 -17.57 0.22
C ASP A 18 -1.66 -16.17 0.55
N PRO A 19 -0.47 -15.79 0.03
CA PRO A 19 0.15 -14.51 0.33
C PRO A 19 -0.70 -13.33 -0.15
N GLN A 20 -1.48 -13.51 -1.21
CA GLN A 20 -2.37 -12.48 -1.73
C GLN A 20 -3.57 -12.26 -0.80
N ALA A 21 -4.18 -13.35 -0.29
CA ALA A 21 -5.24 -13.24 0.71
C ALA A 21 -4.74 -12.59 2.00
N LEU A 22 -3.53 -12.96 2.46
CA LEU A 22 -2.92 -12.35 3.64
C LEU A 22 -2.71 -10.84 3.44
N ALA A 23 -2.10 -10.42 2.33
CA ALA A 23 -1.87 -9.01 2.03
C ALA A 23 -3.18 -8.20 1.97
N ARG A 24 -4.24 -8.78 1.40
CA ARG A 24 -5.57 -8.14 1.37
C ARG A 24 -6.17 -7.99 2.76
N GLN A 25 -6.07 -9.02 3.61
CA GLN A 25 -6.55 -8.95 5.00
C GLN A 25 -5.78 -7.92 5.82
N VAL A 26 -4.45 -7.91 5.70
CA VAL A 26 -3.58 -6.91 6.34
C VAL A 26 -3.96 -5.50 5.88
N GLY A 27 -4.08 -5.28 4.57
CA GLY A 27 -4.44 -3.99 4.01
C GLY A 27 -5.81 -3.51 4.48
N ALA A 28 -6.81 -4.40 4.49
CA ALA A 28 -8.14 -4.07 5.00
C ALA A 28 -8.12 -3.69 6.49
N ALA A 29 -7.38 -4.43 7.32
CA ALA A 29 -7.27 -4.16 8.75
C ALA A 29 -6.56 -2.82 9.03
N MET A 30 -5.43 -2.56 8.36
CA MET A 30 -4.72 -1.27 8.46
C MET A 30 -5.60 -0.12 8.03
N PHE A 31 -6.28 -0.24 6.89
CA PHE A 31 -7.08 0.84 6.33
C PHE A 31 -8.29 1.15 7.21
N ALA A 32 -8.94 0.13 7.79
CA ALA A 32 -10.04 0.33 8.73
C ALA A 32 -9.62 1.14 9.97
N ALA A 33 -8.38 0.98 10.44
CA ALA A 33 -7.83 1.68 11.60
C ALA A 33 -7.21 3.05 11.29
N ASP A 34 -6.95 3.38 10.02
CA ASP A 34 -6.27 4.62 9.60
C ASP A 34 -7.26 5.76 9.32
N ALA A 35 -7.63 6.50 10.37
CA ALA A 35 -8.51 7.67 10.25
C ALA A 35 -7.89 8.81 9.41
N ALA A 36 -6.56 8.98 9.42
CA ALA A 36 -5.91 10.06 8.69
C ALA A 36 -6.07 9.86 7.18
N SER A 37 -5.75 8.66 6.67
CA SER A 37 -5.93 8.33 5.26
C SER A 37 -7.41 8.30 4.87
N ARG A 38 -8.28 7.75 5.73
CA ARG A 38 -9.66 7.41 5.36
C ARG A 38 -10.66 8.54 5.56
N GLU A 39 -10.57 9.27 6.67
CA GLU A 39 -11.54 10.31 7.02
C GLU A 39 -11.08 11.68 6.54
N PHE A 40 -9.84 12.07 6.89
CA PHE A 40 -9.34 13.39 6.54
C PHE A 40 -8.91 13.46 5.07
N MET A 41 -8.04 12.54 4.65
CA MET A 41 -7.54 12.55 3.28
C MET A 41 -8.56 11.99 2.28
N GLN A 42 -9.54 11.20 2.74
CA GLN A 42 -10.51 10.48 1.90
C GLN A 42 -9.83 9.68 0.79
N MET A 43 -8.76 8.98 1.15
CA MET A 43 -8.08 8.06 0.26
C MET A 43 -8.91 6.78 0.09
N GLU A 44 -8.65 6.06 -0.99
CA GLU A 44 -9.18 4.74 -1.28
C GLU A 44 -8.02 3.76 -1.40
N LEU A 45 -8.08 2.63 -0.68
CA LEU A 45 -7.19 1.48 -0.93
C LEU A 45 -7.77 0.66 -2.09
N LEU A 46 -7.09 0.67 -3.23
CA LEU A 46 -7.56 -0.01 -4.45
C LEU A 46 -7.09 -1.47 -4.51
N ASP A 47 -5.84 -1.73 -4.11
CA ASP A 47 -5.27 -3.08 -4.07
C ASP A 47 -4.15 -3.16 -3.03
N CYS A 48 -3.98 -4.35 -2.44
CA CYS A 48 -2.88 -4.68 -1.55
C CYS A 48 -2.43 -6.12 -1.86
N ALA A 49 -1.15 -6.26 -2.17
CA ALA A 49 -0.51 -7.51 -2.55
C ALA A 49 0.87 -7.62 -1.87
N PRO A 50 1.51 -8.80 -1.86
CA PRO A 50 2.84 -8.94 -1.26
C PRO A 50 3.84 -7.91 -1.83
N GLY A 51 4.34 -7.03 -0.96
CA GLY A 51 5.28 -5.96 -1.29
C GLY A 51 4.69 -4.83 -2.14
N ARG A 52 3.36 -4.75 -2.32
CA ARG A 52 2.72 -3.80 -3.23
C ARG A 52 1.41 -3.26 -2.67
N ALA A 53 1.13 -2.00 -2.96
CA ALA A 53 -0.16 -1.40 -2.67
C ALA A 53 -0.49 -0.33 -3.72
N THR A 54 -1.79 -0.12 -3.94
CA THR A 54 -2.28 0.98 -4.75
C THR A 54 -3.32 1.77 -3.97
N MET A 55 -3.11 3.08 -3.84
CA MET A 55 -4.08 3.98 -3.24
C MET A 55 -4.40 5.15 -4.16
N ARG A 56 -5.55 5.78 -3.92
CA ARG A 56 -6.03 6.94 -4.67
C ARG A 56 -6.57 8.02 -3.75
N MET A 57 -6.47 9.28 -4.17
CA MET A 57 -7.22 10.40 -3.58
C MET A 57 -7.62 11.42 -4.64
N THR A 58 -8.66 12.21 -4.36
CA THR A 58 -9.03 13.38 -5.17
C THR A 58 -8.48 14.65 -4.53
N VAL A 59 -7.87 15.53 -5.32
CA VAL A 59 -7.41 16.84 -4.85
C VAL A 59 -8.62 17.75 -4.62
N ARG A 60 -8.87 18.08 -3.35
CA ARG A 60 -9.96 18.98 -2.93
C ARG A 60 -9.44 20.38 -2.60
N ALA A 61 -10.35 21.32 -2.40
CA ALA A 61 -10.02 22.72 -2.14
C ALA A 61 -9.17 22.91 -0.87
N GLU A 62 -9.43 22.11 0.16
CA GLU A 62 -8.71 22.16 1.45
C GLU A 62 -7.26 21.64 1.33
N LEU A 63 -6.94 20.94 0.24
CA LEU A 63 -5.62 20.38 -0.01
C LEU A 63 -4.71 21.32 -0.82
N LEU A 64 -5.21 22.49 -1.22
CA LEU A 64 -4.46 23.43 -2.04
C LEU A 64 -3.49 24.28 -1.20
N ASN A 65 -2.34 24.60 -1.77
CA ASN A 65 -1.41 25.59 -1.23
C ASN A 65 -1.71 27.00 -1.75
N GLY A 66 -0.87 27.99 -1.40
CA GLY A 66 -1.01 29.39 -1.82
C GLY A 66 -0.96 29.64 -3.33
N HIS A 67 -0.53 28.66 -4.14
CA HIS A 67 -0.53 28.72 -5.60
C HIS A 67 -1.76 28.05 -6.23
N ARG A 68 -2.74 27.61 -5.41
CA ARG A 68 -3.95 26.89 -5.84
C ARG A 68 -3.67 25.55 -6.54
N ILE A 69 -2.58 24.90 -6.19
CA ILE A 69 -2.25 23.51 -6.56
C ILE A 69 -2.18 22.64 -5.30
N CYS A 70 -2.26 21.32 -5.44
CA CYS A 70 -2.15 20.40 -4.31
C CYS A 70 -0.85 20.67 -3.53
N HIS A 71 -0.96 20.83 -2.22
CA HIS A 71 0.19 21.01 -1.35
C HIS A 71 1.07 19.75 -1.40
N GLY A 72 2.39 19.91 -1.58
CA GLY A 72 3.32 18.79 -1.72
C GLY A 72 3.29 17.83 -0.52
N GLY A 73 3.03 18.36 0.69
CA GLY A 73 2.83 17.54 1.89
C GLY A 73 1.68 16.53 1.79
N PHE A 74 0.58 16.85 1.07
CA PHE A 74 -0.53 15.92 0.90
C PHE A 74 -0.25 14.85 -0.17
N ILE A 75 0.53 15.19 -1.19
CA ILE A 75 1.06 14.21 -2.15
C ILE A 75 2.03 13.27 -1.45
N PHE A 76 2.88 13.80 -0.55
CA PHE A 76 3.73 13.00 0.32
C PHE A 76 2.91 12.06 1.19
N THR A 77 1.84 12.53 1.84
CA THR A 77 0.95 11.68 2.64
C THR A 77 0.35 10.55 1.81
N LEU A 78 -0.10 10.79 0.58
CA LEU A 78 -0.58 9.72 -0.31
C LEU A 78 0.51 8.66 -0.58
N ALA A 79 1.73 9.10 -0.87
CA ALA A 79 2.85 8.20 -1.14
C ALA A 79 3.26 7.41 0.11
N ASP A 80 3.34 8.07 1.28
CA ASP A 80 3.71 7.47 2.55
C ASP A 80 2.65 6.48 3.06
N SER A 81 1.36 6.82 2.93
CA SER A 81 0.27 5.86 3.20
C SER A 81 0.44 4.63 2.30
N THR A 82 0.55 4.81 0.98
CA THR A 82 0.74 3.69 0.03
C THR A 82 1.96 2.83 0.39
N PHE A 83 3.05 3.46 0.78
CA PHE A 83 4.27 2.80 1.26
C PHE A 83 4.01 1.95 2.50
N ALA A 84 3.29 2.48 3.50
CA ALA A 84 2.97 1.76 4.72
C ALA A 84 2.19 0.46 4.40
N PHE A 85 1.20 0.51 3.52
CA PHE A 85 0.46 -0.68 3.09
C PHE A 85 1.36 -1.69 2.36
N ALA A 86 2.22 -1.22 1.45
CA ALA A 86 3.12 -2.11 0.71
C ALA A 86 4.12 -2.83 1.63
N CYS A 87 4.78 -2.12 2.55
CA CYS A 87 5.82 -2.71 3.39
C CYS A 87 5.29 -3.55 4.56
N ASN A 88 4.04 -3.34 4.98
CA ASN A 88 3.39 -4.15 6.02
C ASN A 88 2.62 -5.35 5.44
N SER A 89 2.42 -5.43 4.13
CA SER A 89 1.62 -6.46 3.43
C SER A 89 1.94 -7.92 3.78
N TYR A 90 3.15 -8.19 4.29
CA TYR A 90 3.57 -9.52 4.78
C TYR A 90 3.14 -9.83 6.22
N ASN A 91 2.25 -9.03 6.80
CA ASN A 91 1.83 -9.11 8.20
C ASN A 91 2.99 -8.96 9.21
N LYS A 92 4.03 -8.23 8.83
CA LYS A 92 5.15 -7.86 9.70
C LYS A 92 5.11 -6.36 9.90
N THR A 93 5.01 -5.90 11.14
CA THR A 93 4.92 -4.47 11.43
C THR A 93 6.21 -3.78 11.00
N ALA A 94 6.10 -2.79 10.12
CA ALA A 94 7.19 -2.00 9.59
C ALA A 94 6.86 -0.51 9.65
N VAL A 95 7.89 0.29 9.92
CA VAL A 95 7.80 1.75 9.98
C VAL A 95 8.76 2.39 8.99
N ALA A 96 8.47 3.63 8.60
CA ALA A 96 9.38 4.44 7.79
C ALA A 96 10.65 4.78 8.59
N ALA A 97 11.82 4.35 8.09
CA ALA A 97 13.13 4.74 8.61
C ALA A 97 13.70 5.97 7.89
N GLY A 98 13.17 6.29 6.70
CA GLY A 98 13.53 7.47 5.94
C GLY A 98 12.96 7.40 4.52
N CYS A 99 12.88 8.53 3.84
CA CYS A 99 12.34 8.60 2.49
C CYS A 99 12.88 9.82 1.72
N SER A 100 12.70 9.81 0.40
CA SER A 100 12.83 10.98 -0.47
C SER A 100 11.62 11.06 -1.39
N ILE A 101 11.28 12.27 -1.83
CA ILE A 101 10.23 12.52 -2.80
C ILE A 101 10.69 13.59 -3.80
N GLU A 102 10.42 13.34 -5.07
CA GLU A 102 10.65 14.27 -6.17
C GLU A 102 9.31 14.68 -6.78
N PHE A 103 9.00 15.98 -6.73
CA PHE A 103 7.80 16.55 -7.35
C PHE A 103 8.10 16.94 -8.80
N LEU A 104 7.47 16.25 -9.75
CA LEU A 104 7.74 16.39 -11.18
C LEU A 104 6.71 17.27 -11.90
N ARG A 105 5.48 17.31 -11.37
CA ARG A 105 4.37 18.08 -11.95
C ARG A 105 3.43 18.55 -10.84
N PRO A 106 2.84 19.76 -10.96
CA PRO A 106 1.77 20.17 -10.06
C PRO A 106 0.51 19.30 -10.27
N ALA A 107 -0.22 19.03 -9.20
CA ALA A 107 -1.57 18.47 -9.25
C ALA A 107 -2.60 19.58 -9.00
N GLN A 108 -3.66 19.61 -9.81
CA GLN A 108 -4.67 20.67 -9.80
C GLN A 108 -5.88 20.28 -8.95
N LEU A 109 -6.70 21.27 -8.58
CA LEU A 109 -8.01 21.01 -7.98
C LEU A 109 -8.83 20.08 -8.88
N GLY A 110 -9.39 19.02 -8.30
CA GLY A 110 -10.18 18.02 -9.00
C GLY A 110 -9.35 16.88 -9.63
N ASP A 111 -8.02 16.96 -9.64
CA ASP A 111 -7.20 15.84 -10.09
C ASP A 111 -7.43 14.62 -9.20
N THR A 112 -7.48 13.44 -9.83
CA THR A 112 -7.48 12.16 -9.13
C THR A 112 -6.07 11.59 -9.15
N LEU A 113 -5.40 11.63 -8.01
CA LEU A 113 -4.05 11.10 -7.85
C LEU A 113 -4.11 9.63 -7.47
N THR A 114 -3.43 8.78 -8.24
CA THR A 114 -3.25 7.35 -7.97
C THR A 114 -1.78 7.09 -7.70
N CYS A 115 -1.47 6.48 -6.55
CA CYS A 115 -0.14 6.07 -6.15
C CYS A 115 -0.01 4.56 -6.18
N VAL A 116 0.96 4.05 -6.92
CA VAL A 116 1.34 2.63 -6.94
C VAL A 116 2.67 2.48 -6.23
N GLY A 117 2.70 1.68 -5.16
CA GLY A 117 3.89 1.33 -4.41
C GLY A 117 4.36 -0.09 -4.72
N GLN A 118 5.68 -0.27 -4.86
CA GLN A 118 6.28 -1.57 -5.13
C GLN A 118 7.63 -1.74 -4.43
N GLU A 119 7.79 -2.87 -3.75
CA GLU A 119 9.05 -3.35 -3.18
C GLU A 119 10.13 -3.47 -4.26
N GLN A 120 11.31 -2.91 -3.95
CA GLN A 120 12.52 -3.07 -4.75
C GLN A 120 13.47 -4.08 -4.10
N THR A 121 13.54 -4.08 -2.77
CA THR A 121 14.31 -5.07 -2.02
C THR A 121 13.79 -5.17 -0.59
N LEU A 122 13.89 -6.37 -0.02
CA LEU A 122 13.67 -6.65 1.38
C LEU A 122 14.81 -7.57 1.87
N GLN A 123 15.62 -7.08 2.80
CA GLN A 123 16.74 -7.83 3.38
C GLN A 123 16.69 -7.76 4.90
N GLY A 124 16.49 -8.92 5.53
CA GLY A 124 16.29 -9.01 6.97
C GLY A 124 15.10 -8.15 7.40
N ARG A 125 15.37 -7.15 8.25
CA ARG A 125 14.34 -6.22 8.74
C ARG A 125 14.23 -4.93 7.93
N HIS A 126 15.00 -4.74 6.85
CA HIS A 126 15.06 -3.47 6.11
C HIS A 126 14.58 -3.65 4.68
N GLY A 127 13.73 -2.76 4.19
CA GLY A 127 13.25 -2.79 2.81
C GLY A 127 13.31 -1.43 2.12
N ILE A 128 13.30 -1.45 0.79
CA ILE A 128 13.23 -0.27 -0.07
C ILE A 128 12.04 -0.42 -1.00
N TYR A 129 11.23 0.62 -1.09
CA TYR A 129 9.99 0.64 -1.87
C TYR A 129 9.95 1.91 -2.71
N ASP A 130 9.51 1.77 -3.96
CA ASP A 130 9.31 2.89 -4.87
C ASP A 130 7.82 3.11 -5.09
N MET A 131 7.43 4.38 -4.98
CA MET A 131 6.07 4.86 -5.12
C MET A 131 6.01 5.80 -6.33
N ARG A 132 5.04 5.58 -7.20
CA ARG A 132 4.77 6.40 -8.39
C ARG A 132 3.39 7.01 -8.30
N VAL A 133 3.32 8.33 -8.20
CA VAL A 133 2.06 9.09 -8.17
C VAL A 133 1.75 9.60 -9.57
N THR A 134 0.54 9.31 -10.05
CA THR A 134 0.04 9.74 -11.37
C THR A 134 -1.33 10.41 -11.24
N ASN A 135 -1.66 11.33 -12.14
CA ASN A 135 -3.03 11.86 -12.26
C ASN A 135 -3.89 10.99 -13.18
N GLN A 136 -5.16 11.36 -13.36
CA GLN A 136 -6.12 10.69 -14.24
C GLN A 136 -5.72 10.66 -15.72
N HIS A 137 -4.78 11.52 -16.13
CA HIS A 137 -4.26 11.58 -17.50
C HIS A 137 -3.01 10.69 -17.70
N GLY A 138 -2.59 9.97 -16.65
CA GLY A 138 -1.39 9.12 -16.67
C GLY A 138 -0.07 9.90 -16.55
N GLU A 139 -0.14 11.20 -16.25
CA GLU A 139 1.06 12.02 -16.07
C GLU A 139 1.67 11.77 -14.69
N VAL A 140 2.99 11.63 -14.62
CA VAL A 140 3.68 11.43 -13.35
C VAL A 140 3.77 12.76 -12.59
N VAL A 141 3.18 12.76 -11.39
CA VAL A 141 3.13 13.92 -10.49
C VAL A 141 4.32 13.90 -9.53
N ALA A 142 4.61 12.74 -8.95
CA ALA A 142 5.72 12.58 -8.02
C ALA A 142 6.28 11.16 -8.03
N MET A 143 7.56 11.04 -7.68
CA MET A 143 8.24 9.79 -7.37
C MET A 143 8.67 9.83 -5.91
N PHE A 144 8.49 8.73 -5.18
CA PHE A 144 8.88 8.62 -3.78
C PHE A 144 9.65 7.32 -3.58
N ARG A 145 10.70 7.37 -2.75
CA ARG A 145 11.42 6.17 -2.30
C ARG A 145 11.39 6.08 -0.78
N GLY A 146 10.78 5.02 -0.27
CA GLY A 146 10.69 4.72 1.16
C GLY A 146 11.70 3.66 1.59
N LYS A 147 12.25 3.83 2.79
CA LYS A 147 13.06 2.84 3.48
C LYS A 147 12.29 2.36 4.70
N SER A 148 11.98 1.07 4.77
CA SER A 148 11.28 0.48 5.92
C SER A 148 12.25 -0.15 6.92
N ALA A 149 11.82 -0.21 8.18
CA ALA A 149 12.41 -1.03 9.21
C ALA A 149 11.30 -1.82 9.93
N GLN A 150 11.39 -3.14 9.90
CA GLN A 150 10.51 -4.02 10.66
C GLN A 150 10.81 -3.91 12.15
N ILE A 151 9.74 -3.88 12.94
CA ILE A 151 9.76 -3.86 14.39
C ILE A 151 9.01 -5.08 14.92
N ALA A 152 9.06 -5.31 16.24
CA ALA A 152 8.31 -6.39 16.85
C ALA A 152 6.80 -6.16 16.67
N GLY A 153 6.08 -7.19 16.23
CA GLY A 153 4.64 -7.18 16.06
C GLY A 153 4.17 -7.66 14.68
N SER A 154 2.86 -7.85 14.59
CA SER A 154 2.12 -8.12 13.36
C SER A 154 0.89 -7.22 13.31
N VAL A 155 0.38 -6.98 12.11
CA VAL A 155 -0.83 -6.18 11.91
C VAL A 155 -2.06 -6.98 12.33
N LEU A 156 -2.16 -8.20 11.85
CA LEU A 156 -3.17 -9.17 12.23
C LEU A 156 -2.68 -9.96 13.45
N PRO A 157 -3.55 -10.30 14.41
CA PRO A 157 -3.22 -11.21 15.50
C PRO A 157 -2.69 -12.55 14.97
N ALA A 158 -1.84 -13.22 15.75
CA ALA A 158 -1.53 -14.62 15.49
C ALA A 158 -2.82 -15.45 15.63
N ALA A 159 -3.05 -16.34 14.66
CA ALA A 159 -4.17 -17.29 14.70
C ALA A 159 -3.99 -18.32 15.82
#